data_AF-A0A418AGD6-F1
#
_entry.id   AF-A0A418AGD6-F1
#
_cell.length_a   1.000
_cell.length_b   1.000
_cell.length_c   1.000
_cell.angle_alpha   90.00
_cell.angle_beta   90.00
_cell.angle_gamma   90.00
#
_symmetry.space_group_name_H-M   'P 1'
#
loop_
_entity.id
_entity.type
_entity.pdbx_description
1 polymer ?
#
loop_
_entity_poly.entity_id
_entity_poly.type
_entity_poly.pdbx_seq_one_letter_code
_entity_poly.pdbx_strand_id
1 'polypeptide(L)'
;MKSAVRAVQRFLKRNGYRRGRRPGSSTYHLSQPNALARDTYVKLMQPLVHRKKENHKGHRYCFIAGILESPGLDCRVVALDIFRGGKSTAKQPKDYHAMFNHDCFVNWFAKLFAELDGLGVVNACIVMDNAKYHKGRPSGTPTSRLCKKSLQAACTRYGLSFEPSDFKSILWEKLSVHIEKHIKPQVVQMAIDKGHQVVFTPPHHSDLQPIELVWANVKGHVGRRYTDATGLSDAKE
;
A
#
# COMPACT_ATOMS: atom_id res chain seq x y z
N MET A 1 -12.27 -28.75 11.55
CA MET A 1 -11.36 -28.53 10.39
C MET A 1 -11.87 -29.16 9.07
N LYS A 2 -12.22 -30.46 9.01
CA LYS A 2 -12.71 -31.13 7.77
C LYS A 2 -14.02 -30.53 7.20
N SER A 3 -14.92 -30.01 8.05
CA SER A 3 -16.18 -29.35 7.65
C SER A 3 -15.96 -28.01 6.92
N ALA A 4 -15.06 -27.17 7.44
CA ALA A 4 -14.68 -25.89 6.84
C ALA A 4 -14.05 -26.07 5.46
N VAL A 5 -13.15 -27.05 5.31
CA VAL A 5 -12.54 -27.37 4.00
C VAL A 5 -13.60 -27.74 2.97
N ARG A 6 -14.57 -28.61 3.31
CA ARG A 6 -15.66 -28.97 2.39
C ARG A 6 -16.55 -27.78 2.04
N ALA A 7 -16.77 -26.84 2.95
CA ALA A 7 -17.52 -25.62 2.67
C ALA A 7 -16.80 -24.73 1.64
N VAL A 8 -15.49 -24.52 1.82
CA VAL A 8 -14.64 -23.77 0.87
C VAL A 8 -14.60 -24.46 -0.50
N GLN A 9 -14.43 -25.78 -0.54
CA GLN A 9 -14.44 -26.53 -1.80
C GLN A 9 -15.78 -26.41 -2.55
N ARG A 10 -16.91 -26.44 -1.82
CA ARG A 10 -18.25 -26.22 -2.39
C ARG A 10 -18.45 -24.79 -2.86
N PHE A 11 -17.93 -23.81 -2.13
CA PHE A 11 -17.97 -22.40 -2.53
C PHE A 11 -17.18 -22.17 -3.83
N LEU A 12 -15.94 -22.66 -3.89
CA LEU A 12 -15.07 -22.54 -5.07
C LEU A 12 -15.69 -23.24 -6.28
N LYS A 13 -16.25 -24.44 -6.10
CA LYS A 13 -16.98 -25.16 -7.16
C LYS A 13 -18.19 -24.36 -7.67
N ARG A 14 -18.99 -23.76 -6.77
CA ARG A 14 -20.13 -22.91 -7.13
C ARG A 14 -19.72 -21.66 -7.92
N ASN A 15 -18.59 -21.06 -7.59
CA ASN A 15 -17.99 -19.96 -8.34
C ASN A 15 -17.26 -20.42 -9.62
N GLY A 16 -17.38 -21.70 -9.98
CA GLY A 16 -16.88 -22.29 -11.22
C GLY A 16 -15.37 -22.51 -11.25
N TYR A 17 -14.74 -22.68 -10.09
CA TYR A 17 -13.35 -23.12 -9.99
C TYR A 17 -13.25 -24.67 -9.96
N ARG A 18 -12.22 -25.21 -10.60
CA ARG A 18 -11.84 -26.62 -10.62
C ARG A 18 -10.55 -26.84 -9.83
N ARG A 19 -10.49 -27.94 -9.08
CA ARG A 19 -9.30 -28.34 -8.33
C ARG A 19 -8.21 -28.85 -9.27
N GLY A 20 -6.99 -28.34 -9.11
CA GLY A 20 -5.79 -28.78 -9.83
C GLY A 20 -5.23 -30.09 -9.29
N ARG A 21 -4.43 -30.78 -10.12
CA ARG A 21 -3.82 -32.09 -9.83
C ARG A 21 -2.33 -31.97 -9.48
N ARG A 22 -1.94 -31.07 -8.57
CA ARG A 22 -0.56 -31.02 -8.06
C ARG A 22 -0.41 -31.91 -6.81
N PRO A 23 0.48 -32.91 -6.82
CA PRO A 23 0.77 -33.70 -5.61
C PRO A 23 1.22 -32.78 -4.47
N GLY A 24 0.66 -32.94 -3.26
CA GLY A 24 1.02 -32.14 -2.09
C GLY A 24 0.44 -30.72 -2.03
N SER A 25 -0.30 -30.24 -3.03
CA SER A 25 -0.90 -28.89 -3.03
C SER A 25 -2.29 -28.86 -3.68
N SER A 26 -3.28 -28.26 -3.01
CA SER A 26 -4.60 -28.01 -3.58
C SER A 26 -4.67 -26.63 -4.22
N THR A 27 -4.44 -26.54 -5.54
CA THR A 27 -4.71 -25.31 -6.31
C THR A 27 -6.11 -25.34 -6.92
N TYR A 28 -6.71 -24.17 -7.16
CA TYR A 28 -8.00 -24.03 -7.86
C TYR A 28 -7.85 -23.07 -9.03
N HIS A 29 -8.44 -23.41 -10.17
CA HIS A 29 -8.41 -22.60 -11.40
C HIS A 29 -9.83 -22.40 -11.93
N LEU A 30 -10.10 -21.30 -12.62
CA LEU A 30 -11.37 -21.12 -13.33
C LEU A 30 -11.60 -22.31 -14.28
N SER A 31 -12.83 -22.80 -14.32
CA SER A 31 -13.24 -23.80 -15.30
C SER A 31 -13.09 -23.25 -16.72
N GLN A 32 -12.87 -24.12 -17.70
CA GLN A 32 -12.73 -23.72 -19.10
C GLN A 32 -13.93 -22.87 -19.61
N PRO A 33 -15.20 -23.19 -19.29
CA PRO A 33 -16.32 -22.32 -19.65
C PRO A 33 -16.23 -20.93 -19.03
N ASN A 34 -15.88 -20.82 -17.74
CA ASN A 34 -15.77 -19.52 -17.07
C ASN A 34 -14.55 -18.72 -17.54
N ALA A 35 -13.44 -19.40 -17.85
CA ALA A 35 -12.28 -18.78 -18.45
C ALA A 35 -12.65 -18.20 -19.83
N LEU A 36 -13.36 -18.96 -20.66
CA LEU A 36 -13.84 -18.48 -21.96
C LEU A 36 -14.82 -17.30 -21.82
N ALA A 37 -15.77 -17.39 -20.89
CA ALA A 37 -16.72 -16.30 -20.63
C ALA A 37 -16.01 -15.02 -20.16
N ARG A 38 -15.04 -15.14 -19.25
CA ARG A 38 -14.19 -14.03 -18.81
C ARG A 38 -13.41 -13.45 -19.99
N ASP A 39 -12.77 -14.29 -20.79
CA ASP A 39 -11.93 -13.83 -21.90
C ASP A 39 -12.79 -13.16 -22.99
N THR A 40 -13.98 -13.68 -23.27
CA THR A 40 -14.98 -13.03 -24.14
C THR A 40 -15.42 -11.68 -23.58
N TYR A 41 -15.75 -11.60 -22.29
CA TYR A 41 -16.08 -10.34 -21.64
C TYR A 41 -14.92 -9.33 -21.77
N VAL A 42 -13.69 -9.75 -21.47
CA VAL A 42 -12.50 -8.89 -21.60
C VAL A 42 -12.33 -8.40 -23.04
N LYS A 43 -12.49 -9.28 -24.04
CA LYS A 43 -12.43 -8.90 -25.46
C LYS A 43 -13.52 -7.89 -25.84
N LEU A 44 -14.74 -8.03 -25.32
CA LEU A 44 -15.83 -7.08 -25.55
C LEU A 44 -15.60 -5.74 -24.87
N MET A 45 -14.99 -5.75 -23.67
CA MET A 45 -14.67 -4.53 -22.93
C MET A 45 -13.42 -3.82 -23.46
N GLN A 46 -12.48 -4.55 -24.07
CA GLN A 46 -11.19 -4.01 -24.52
C GLN A 46 -11.34 -2.79 -25.46
N PRO A 47 -12.22 -2.77 -26.47
CA PRO A 47 -12.46 -1.58 -27.29
C PRO A 47 -13.02 -0.38 -26.51
N LEU A 48 -13.83 -0.62 -25.46
CA LEU A 48 -14.42 0.43 -24.63
C LEU A 48 -13.38 1.13 -23.75
N VAL A 49 -12.34 0.40 -23.33
CA VAL A 49 -11.21 0.94 -22.55
C VAL A 49 -10.29 1.82 -23.41
N HIS A 50 -10.25 1.58 -24.72
CA HIS A 50 -9.40 2.33 -25.68
C HIS A 50 -10.13 3.50 -26.36
N ARG A 51 -11.35 3.88 -25.92
CA ARG A 51 -11.96 5.15 -26.34
C ARG A 51 -10.98 6.30 -26.08
N LYS A 52 -10.92 7.27 -27.00
CA LYS A 52 -10.13 8.51 -26.83
C LYS A 52 -10.39 9.04 -25.42
N LYS A 53 -9.36 9.01 -24.56
CA LYS A 53 -9.39 9.71 -23.27
C LYS A 53 -9.75 11.15 -23.57
N GLU A 54 -10.75 11.68 -22.87
CA GLU A 54 -11.06 13.10 -22.93
C GLU A 54 -9.78 13.91 -22.72
N ASN A 55 -9.56 14.90 -23.59
CA ASN A 55 -8.34 15.70 -23.62
C ASN A 55 -8.25 16.63 -22.40
N HIS A 56 -9.37 16.87 -21.72
CA HIS A 56 -9.45 17.68 -20.51
C HIS A 56 -9.45 16.79 -19.28
N LYS A 57 -8.27 16.25 -18.94
CA LYS A 57 -8.05 15.76 -17.58
C LYS A 57 -8.00 16.99 -16.69
N GLY A 58 -9.11 17.29 -16.01
CA GLY A 58 -9.15 18.30 -14.97
C GLY A 58 -8.02 18.13 -13.94
N HIS A 59 -7.90 19.06 -13.01
CA HIS A 59 -6.85 18.98 -12.00
C HIS A 59 -7.04 17.75 -11.12
N ARG A 60 -5.96 16.97 -10.94
CA ARG A 60 -5.96 15.87 -10.00
C ARG A 60 -5.54 16.40 -8.65
N TYR A 61 -6.28 16.04 -7.61
CA TYR A 61 -5.85 16.24 -6.24
C TYR A 61 -5.56 14.88 -5.61
N CYS A 62 -4.51 14.82 -4.80
CA CYS A 62 -4.12 13.67 -4.02
C CYS A 62 -4.25 14.04 -2.55
N PHE A 63 -4.80 13.11 -1.77
CA PHE A 63 -5.07 13.29 -0.36
C PHE A 63 -4.35 12.19 0.39
N ILE A 64 -3.80 12.51 1.53
CA ILE A 64 -3.33 11.55 2.53
C ILE A 64 -3.88 12.00 3.88
N ALA A 65 -4.46 11.04 4.59
CA ALA A 65 -5.10 11.31 5.88
C ALA A 65 -5.20 10.01 6.68
N GLY A 66 -5.21 10.15 7.99
CA GLY A 66 -5.68 9.13 8.92
C GLY A 66 -7.17 9.34 9.20
N ILE A 67 -7.85 8.25 9.57
CA ILE A 67 -9.21 8.30 10.09
C ILE A 67 -9.11 7.70 11.49
N LEU A 68 -9.44 8.53 12.48
CA LEU A 68 -9.34 8.17 13.88
C LEU A 68 -10.74 7.83 14.40
N GLU A 69 -10.85 6.63 14.95
CA GLU A 69 -11.93 6.20 15.82
C GLU A 69 -11.33 5.84 17.17
N SER A 70 -11.84 6.45 18.24
CA SER A 70 -11.38 6.22 19.61
C SER A 70 -12.55 6.32 20.58
N PRO A 71 -12.63 5.48 21.63
CA PRO A 71 -13.64 5.64 22.67
C PRO A 71 -13.63 7.06 23.23
N GLY A 72 -14.79 7.71 23.27
CA GLY A 72 -14.94 9.07 23.79
C GLY A 72 -14.55 10.19 22.81
N LEU A 73 -14.16 9.88 21.57
CA LEU A 73 -13.97 10.86 20.50
C LEU A 73 -14.88 10.52 19.32
N ASP A 74 -15.50 11.55 18.74
CA ASP A 74 -16.16 11.41 17.45
C ASP A 74 -15.15 11.01 16.37
N CYS A 75 -15.58 10.16 15.44
CA CYS A 75 -14.78 9.76 14.31
C CYS A 75 -14.32 11.01 13.54
N ARG A 76 -13.02 11.13 13.29
CA ARG A 76 -12.45 12.32 12.64
C ARG A 76 -11.32 12.00 11.70
N VAL A 77 -11.17 12.88 10.71
CA VAL A 77 -9.99 12.90 9.84
C VAL A 77 -8.84 13.54 10.61
N VAL A 78 -7.67 12.92 10.57
CA VAL A 78 -6.43 13.41 11.18
C VAL A 78 -5.30 13.47 10.15
N ALA A 79 -4.38 14.40 10.33
CA ALA A 79 -3.22 14.63 9.48
C ALA A 79 -3.59 14.76 7.99
N LEU A 80 -4.65 15.50 7.67
CA LEU A 80 -5.05 15.70 6.28
C LEU A 80 -4.03 16.59 5.54
N ASP A 81 -3.32 16.02 4.57
CA ASP A 81 -2.53 16.76 3.60
C ASP A 81 -3.14 16.61 2.19
N ILE A 82 -3.21 17.73 1.46
CA ILE A 82 -3.79 17.79 0.10
C ILE A 82 -2.73 18.31 -0.87
N PHE A 83 -2.54 17.58 -1.97
CA PHE A 83 -1.59 17.90 -3.02
C PHE A 83 -2.30 18.01 -4.37
N ARG A 84 -1.82 18.86 -5.27
CA ARG A 84 -2.33 18.97 -6.64
C ARG A 84 -1.34 18.34 -7.62
N GLY A 85 -1.81 17.42 -8.45
CA GLY A 85 -1.07 16.83 -9.56
C GLY A 85 -1.25 17.62 -10.86
N GLY A 86 -0.13 17.88 -11.55
CA GLY A 86 -0.11 18.55 -12.85
C GLY A 86 1.31 18.76 -13.40
N LYS A 87 1.43 19.15 -14.68
CA LYS A 87 2.70 19.57 -15.28
C LYS A 87 3.12 20.91 -14.67
N SER A 88 4.34 20.96 -14.15
CA SER A 88 4.98 22.14 -13.57
C SER A 88 5.34 23.17 -14.64
N THR A 89 4.90 24.42 -14.48
CA THR A 89 5.72 25.58 -14.86
C THR A 89 6.89 25.64 -13.88
N ALA A 90 8.11 25.91 -14.38
CA ALA A 90 9.43 25.62 -13.82
C ALA A 90 9.75 25.99 -12.34
N LYS A 91 8.79 26.48 -11.54
CA LYS A 91 8.98 26.91 -10.14
C LYS A 91 8.12 26.17 -9.09
N GLN A 92 7.31 25.17 -9.43
CA GLN A 92 6.51 24.39 -8.45
C GLN A 92 6.64 22.86 -8.66
N PRO A 93 6.39 22.01 -7.63
CA PRO A 93 6.93 20.66 -7.61
C PRO A 93 6.37 19.71 -8.68
N LYS A 94 7.23 18.73 -8.97
CA LYS A 94 7.14 17.61 -9.93
C LYS A 94 5.81 16.85 -9.82
N ASP A 95 5.44 16.19 -10.92
CA ASP A 95 4.48 15.08 -11.04
C ASP A 95 4.00 14.54 -9.68
N TYR A 96 2.69 14.41 -9.45
CA TYR A 96 2.14 13.93 -8.18
C TYR A 96 2.70 12.56 -7.74
N HIS A 97 3.18 11.75 -8.69
CA HIS A 97 3.95 10.54 -8.38
C HIS A 97 5.20 10.80 -7.53
N ALA A 98 5.82 11.98 -7.64
CA ALA A 98 6.94 12.41 -6.82
C ALA A 98 6.57 12.61 -5.35
N MET A 99 5.29 12.78 -5.00
CA MET A 99 4.83 12.88 -3.60
C MET A 99 4.59 11.51 -2.95
N PHE A 100 4.41 10.46 -3.75
CA PHE A 100 4.28 9.08 -3.26
C PHE A 100 5.65 8.43 -3.08
N ASN A 101 6.48 9.05 -2.23
CA ASN A 101 7.80 8.55 -1.88
C ASN A 101 7.94 8.33 -0.37
N HIS A 102 9.01 7.64 0.03
CA HIS A 102 9.25 7.27 1.42
C HIS A 102 9.42 8.48 2.35
N ASP A 103 10.18 9.48 1.93
CA ASP A 103 10.50 10.66 2.76
C ASP A 103 9.23 11.51 3.01
N CYS A 104 8.43 11.73 1.97
CA CYS A 104 7.13 12.39 2.10
C CYS A 104 6.22 11.63 3.07
N PHE A 105 6.19 10.30 2.98
CA PHE A 105 5.37 9.48 3.86
C PHE A 105 5.85 9.51 5.32
N VAL A 106 7.16 9.43 5.56
CA VAL A 106 7.73 9.53 6.93
C VAL A 106 7.42 10.89 7.56
N ASN A 107 7.56 11.98 6.80
CA ASN A 107 7.23 13.33 7.28
C ASN A 107 5.74 13.45 7.60
N TRP A 108 4.87 12.91 6.75
CA TRP A 108 3.44 12.86 7.01
C TRP A 108 3.12 12.03 8.27
N PHE A 109 3.80 10.89 8.44
CA PHE A 109 3.61 10.03 9.61
C PHE A 109 4.03 10.72 10.92
N ALA A 110 5.03 11.60 10.88
CA ALA A 110 5.38 12.44 12.03
C ALA A 110 4.28 13.46 12.39
N LYS A 111 3.62 14.05 11.38
CA LYS A 111 2.46 14.93 11.61
C LYS A 111 1.30 14.17 12.24
N LEU A 112 1.03 12.95 11.77
CA LEU A 112 0.04 12.06 12.37
C LEU A 112 0.29 11.88 13.87
N PHE A 113 1.52 11.57 14.27
CA PHE A 113 1.83 11.44 15.69
C PHE A 113 1.68 12.73 16.49
N ALA A 114 2.11 13.87 15.95
CA ALA A 114 1.93 15.15 16.62
C ALA A 114 0.44 15.45 16.88
N GLU A 115 -0.44 15.08 15.94
CA GLU A 115 -1.88 15.26 16.09
C GLU A 115 -2.50 14.23 17.06
N LEU A 116 -2.07 12.96 17.01
CA LEU A 116 -2.50 11.95 17.99
C LEU A 116 -2.08 12.34 19.43
N ASP A 117 -0.87 12.86 19.61
CA ASP A 117 -0.37 13.38 20.88
C ASP A 117 -1.25 14.54 21.37
N GLY A 118 -1.57 15.49 20.49
CA GLY A 118 -2.44 16.62 20.80
C GLY A 118 -3.88 16.22 21.16
N LEU A 119 -4.34 15.07 20.68
CA LEU A 119 -5.65 14.49 21.00
C LEU A 119 -5.61 13.54 22.22
N GLY A 120 -4.43 13.32 22.83
CA GLY A 120 -4.26 12.38 23.94
C GLY A 120 -4.50 10.92 23.56
N VAL A 121 -4.38 10.57 22.27
CA VAL A 121 -4.59 9.20 21.80
C VAL A 121 -3.34 8.39 22.07
N VAL A 122 -3.50 7.30 22.83
CA VAL A 122 -2.43 6.34 23.15
C VAL A 122 -2.79 4.94 22.66
N ASN A 123 -1.81 4.07 22.45
CA ASN A 123 -2.03 2.68 22.03
C ASN A 123 -2.84 2.51 20.73
N ALA A 124 -2.82 3.52 19.85
CA ALA A 124 -3.47 3.45 18.55
C ALA A 124 -3.00 2.26 17.70
N CYS A 125 -3.95 1.63 17.01
CA CYS A 125 -3.70 0.64 15.96
C CYS A 125 -3.79 1.31 14.59
N ILE A 126 -2.65 1.53 13.94
CA ILE A 126 -2.55 2.21 12.65
C ILE A 126 -2.57 1.16 11.54
N VAL A 127 -3.69 1.09 10.81
CA VAL A 127 -3.89 0.12 9.73
C VAL A 127 -3.51 0.73 8.38
N MET A 128 -2.64 0.06 7.61
CA MET A 128 -2.15 0.56 6.31
C MET A 128 -1.98 -0.55 5.27
N ASP A 129 -1.85 -0.17 3.99
CA ASP A 129 -1.66 -1.13 2.90
C ASP A 129 -0.18 -1.48 2.72
N ASN A 130 0.09 -2.29 1.69
CA ASN A 130 1.43 -2.75 1.37
C ASN A 130 2.16 -1.85 0.36
N ALA A 131 1.77 -0.58 0.20
CA ALA A 131 2.47 0.32 -0.71
C ALA A 131 3.97 0.37 -0.37
N LYS A 132 4.81 0.36 -1.42
CA LYS A 132 6.26 0.21 -1.25
C LYS A 132 6.86 1.28 -0.33
N TYR A 133 6.36 2.52 -0.41
CA TYR A 133 6.84 3.63 0.41
C TYR A 133 6.42 3.55 1.88
N HIS A 134 5.37 2.80 2.24
CA HIS A 134 5.02 2.49 3.63
C HIS A 134 6.01 1.53 4.29
N LYS A 135 6.66 0.69 3.48
CA LYS A 135 7.61 -0.34 3.94
C LYS A 135 9.08 0.06 3.79
N GLY A 136 9.34 1.35 3.55
CA GLY A 136 10.71 1.86 3.49
C GLY A 136 11.42 1.64 4.83
N ARG A 137 12.69 1.24 4.74
CA ARG A 137 13.55 0.95 5.89
C ARG A 137 14.39 2.18 6.24
N PRO A 138 14.88 2.28 7.49
CA PRO A 138 15.70 3.41 7.91
C PRO A 138 16.86 3.69 6.97
N SER A 139 17.23 4.96 6.85
CA SER A 139 18.39 5.40 6.07
C SER A 139 19.66 4.63 6.47
N GLY A 140 20.48 4.30 5.48
CA GLY A 140 21.69 3.49 5.69
C GLY A 140 21.47 1.97 5.75
N THR A 141 20.22 1.50 5.66
CA THR A 141 19.93 0.07 5.46
C THR A 141 20.51 -0.39 4.11
N PRO A 142 21.33 -1.45 4.07
CA PRO A 142 21.92 -1.94 2.83
C PRO A 142 20.87 -2.36 1.81
N THR A 143 21.21 -2.16 0.53
CA THR A 143 20.39 -2.63 -0.59
C THR A 143 21.23 -3.48 -1.54
N SER A 144 20.58 -4.32 -2.33
CA SER A 144 21.24 -5.12 -3.38
C SER A 144 22.00 -4.29 -4.41
N ARG A 145 21.76 -2.97 -4.47
CA ARG A 145 22.44 -2.06 -5.40
C ARG A 145 23.85 -1.69 -4.97
N LEU A 146 24.20 -1.83 -3.68
CA LEU A 146 25.53 -1.50 -3.16
C LEU A 146 26.64 -2.35 -3.81
N CYS A 147 27.87 -1.82 -3.86
CA CYS A 147 29.02 -2.58 -4.36
C CYS A 147 29.44 -3.69 -3.37
N LYS A 148 30.22 -4.68 -3.85
CA LYS A 148 30.67 -5.82 -3.02
C LYS A 148 31.35 -5.35 -1.73
N LYS A 149 32.29 -4.40 -1.82
CA LYS A 149 32.99 -3.83 -0.66
C LYS A 149 32.03 -3.23 0.38
N SER A 150 30.99 -2.53 -0.07
CA SER A 150 29.98 -1.95 0.82
C SER A 150 29.09 -3.01 1.47
N LEU A 151 28.77 -4.10 0.75
CA LEU A 151 28.05 -5.23 1.35
C LEU A 151 28.90 -5.97 2.37
N GLN A 152 30.20 -6.16 2.12
CA GLN A 152 31.13 -6.74 3.10
C GLN A 152 31.19 -5.87 4.37
N ALA A 153 31.34 -4.55 4.22
CA ALA A 153 31.30 -3.62 5.36
C ALA A 153 29.95 -3.69 6.12
N ALA A 154 28.84 -3.85 5.40
CA ALA A 154 27.54 -4.04 6.03
C ALA A 154 27.43 -5.40 6.76
N CYS A 155 27.99 -6.48 6.21
CA CYS A 155 28.07 -7.76 6.90
C CYS A 155 28.86 -7.64 8.20
N THR A 156 30.03 -7.00 8.17
CA THR A 156 30.83 -6.72 9.38
C THR A 156 30.02 -5.89 10.39
N ARG A 157 29.34 -4.83 9.94
CA ARG A 157 28.52 -3.97 10.80
C ARG A 157 27.38 -4.72 11.48
N TYR A 158 26.81 -5.73 10.83
CA TYR A 158 25.73 -6.56 11.39
C TYR A 158 26.24 -7.86 12.04
N GLY A 159 27.56 -8.06 12.17
CA GLY A 159 28.14 -9.26 12.76
C GLY A 159 27.89 -10.54 11.93
N LEU A 160 27.72 -10.42 10.62
CA LEU A 160 27.50 -11.55 9.72
C LEU A 160 28.84 -12.06 9.17
N SER A 161 29.09 -13.37 9.30
CA SER A 161 30.27 -14.02 8.73
C SER A 161 30.19 -14.10 7.19
N PHE A 162 31.30 -13.82 6.52
CA PHE A 162 31.45 -13.91 5.07
C PHE A 162 32.92 -14.14 4.68
N GLU A 163 33.14 -14.72 3.51
CA GLU A 163 34.48 -14.89 2.95
C GLU A 163 34.83 -13.71 2.03
N PRO A 164 36.10 -13.24 1.99
CA PRO A 164 36.51 -12.19 1.07
C PRO A 164 36.23 -12.50 -0.41
N SER A 165 36.25 -13.79 -0.77
CA SER A 165 35.93 -14.30 -2.10
C SER A 165 34.43 -14.32 -2.42
N ASP A 166 33.54 -14.25 -1.42
CA ASP A 166 32.09 -14.36 -1.60
C ASP A 166 31.56 -13.41 -2.68
N PHE A 167 30.70 -13.93 -3.56
CA PHE A 167 30.05 -13.12 -4.57
C PHE A 167 29.04 -12.14 -3.95
N LYS A 168 28.76 -11.05 -4.68
CA LYS A 168 27.78 -10.03 -4.25
C LYS A 168 26.40 -10.63 -3.94
N SER A 169 25.99 -11.67 -4.67
CA SER A 169 24.73 -12.39 -4.45
C SER A 169 24.69 -13.09 -3.09
N ILE A 170 25.77 -13.80 -2.71
CA ILE A 170 25.88 -14.50 -1.43
C ILE A 170 25.87 -13.51 -0.26
N LEU A 171 26.63 -12.42 -0.37
CA LEU A 171 26.60 -11.35 0.64
C LEU A 171 25.19 -10.76 0.80
N TRP A 172 24.51 -10.50 -0.32
CA TRP A 172 23.16 -9.96 -0.30
C TRP A 172 22.14 -10.94 0.30
N GLU A 173 22.26 -12.25 0.03
CA GLU A 173 21.39 -13.26 0.63
C GLU A 173 21.50 -13.29 2.16
N LYS A 174 22.72 -13.26 2.70
CA LYS A 174 22.93 -13.18 4.15
C LYS A 174 22.34 -11.90 4.73
N LEU A 175 22.58 -10.77 4.08
CA LEU A 175 22.08 -9.46 4.51
C LEU A 175 20.56 -9.38 4.41
N SER A 176 19.94 -9.87 3.34
CA SER A 176 18.48 -9.76 3.14
C SER A 176 17.71 -10.52 4.23
N VAL A 177 18.18 -11.72 4.59
CA VAL A 177 17.60 -12.51 5.69
C VAL A 177 17.73 -11.78 7.03
N HIS A 178 18.92 -11.24 7.34
CA HIS A 178 19.12 -10.47 8.57
C HIS A 178 18.23 -9.23 8.60
N ILE A 179 18.19 -8.46 7.51
CA ILE A 179 17.40 -7.24 7.40
C ILE A 179 15.91 -7.55 7.55
N GLU A 180 15.40 -8.61 6.92
CA GLU A 180 13.98 -9.00 7.04
C GLU A 180 13.60 -9.40 8.47
N LYS A 181 14.51 -10.07 9.18
CA LYS A 181 14.28 -10.54 10.55
C LYS A 181 14.42 -9.44 11.60
N HIS A 182 15.35 -8.50 11.41
CA HIS A 182 15.77 -7.58 12.47
C HIS A 182 15.47 -6.11 12.20
N ILE A 183 15.25 -5.71 10.94
CA ILE A 183 15.06 -4.31 10.57
C ILE A 183 13.61 -4.08 10.13
N LYS A 184 12.85 -3.45 11.03
CA LYS A 184 11.48 -3.02 10.78
C LYS A 184 11.44 -1.84 9.80
N PRO A 185 10.34 -1.66 9.05
CA PRO A 185 10.11 -0.41 8.33
C PRO A 185 10.21 0.80 9.27
N GLN A 186 10.70 1.93 8.78
CA GLN A 186 10.98 3.11 9.60
C GLN A 186 9.73 3.58 10.35
N VAL A 187 8.59 3.69 9.67
CA VAL A 187 7.31 4.10 10.26
C VAL A 187 6.79 3.12 11.32
N VAL A 188 7.12 1.83 11.20
CA VAL A 188 6.76 0.83 12.23
C VAL A 188 7.57 1.07 13.49
N GLN A 189 8.87 1.37 13.34
CA GLN A 189 9.71 1.72 14.50
C GLN A 189 9.22 3.03 15.14
N MET A 190 8.91 4.06 14.35
CA MET A 190 8.36 5.32 14.85
C MET A 190 7.06 5.12 15.65
N ALA A 191 6.18 4.21 15.19
CA ALA A 191 4.97 3.87 15.93
C ALA A 191 5.28 3.21 17.28
N ILE A 192 6.20 2.23 17.29
CA ILE A 192 6.62 1.54 18.52
C ILE A 192 7.20 2.53 19.53
N ASP A 193 8.07 3.44 19.08
CA ASP A 193 8.71 4.45 19.92
C ASP A 193 7.69 5.40 20.57
N LYS A 194 6.51 5.55 19.95
CA LYS A 194 5.37 6.33 20.43
C LYS A 194 4.33 5.50 21.20
N GLY A 195 4.56 4.21 21.42
CA GLY A 195 3.59 3.34 22.09
C GLY A 195 2.37 2.98 21.23
N HIS A 196 2.50 3.06 19.90
CA HIS A 196 1.48 2.66 18.93
C HIS A 196 1.90 1.38 18.20
N GLN A 197 0.95 0.78 17.48
CA GLN A 197 1.22 -0.37 16.61
C GLN A 197 0.80 -0.10 15.18
N VAL A 198 1.53 -0.69 14.23
CA VAL A 198 1.20 -0.67 12.80
C VAL A 198 0.78 -2.06 12.36
N VAL A 199 -0.36 -2.16 11.67
CA VAL A 199 -0.88 -3.39 11.10
C VAL A 199 -1.02 -3.22 9.59
N PHE A 200 -0.36 -4.11 8.84
CA PHE A 200 -0.50 -4.16 7.39
C PHE A 200 -1.66 -5.08 7.00
N THR A 201 -2.49 -4.64 6.07
CA THR A 201 -3.50 -5.54 5.48
C THR A 201 -2.84 -6.68 4.70
N PRO A 202 -3.51 -7.82 4.52
CA PRO A 202 -3.02 -8.88 3.64
C PRO A 202 -2.79 -8.36 2.20
N PRO A 203 -1.72 -8.78 1.50
CA PRO A 203 -1.50 -8.40 0.11
C PRO A 203 -2.70 -8.76 -0.76
N HIS A 204 -3.06 -7.87 -1.69
CA HIS A 204 -4.20 -8.02 -2.62
C HIS A 204 -5.60 -8.04 -1.97
N HIS A 205 -5.71 -7.64 -0.71
CA HIS A 205 -6.99 -7.47 0.00
C HIS A 205 -7.24 -6.00 0.35
N SER A 206 -7.42 -5.16 -0.68
CA SER A 206 -7.74 -3.74 -0.49
C SER A 206 -9.11 -3.53 0.14
N ASP A 207 -10.02 -4.49 0.01
CA ASP A 207 -11.33 -4.54 0.66
C ASP A 207 -11.25 -4.56 2.19
N LEU A 208 -10.12 -5.03 2.75
CA LEU A 208 -9.87 -5.01 4.19
C LEU A 208 -9.31 -3.67 4.70
N GLN A 209 -9.11 -2.68 3.82
CA GLN A 209 -8.69 -1.34 4.22
C GLN A 209 -9.92 -0.48 4.58
N PRO A 210 -10.09 -0.06 5.84
CA PRO A 210 -11.25 0.75 6.23
C PRO A 210 -11.37 2.06 5.43
N ILE A 211 -10.23 2.65 5.06
CA ILE A 211 -10.19 3.90 4.28
C ILE A 211 -10.81 3.76 2.88
N GLU A 212 -10.83 2.57 2.28
CA GLU A 212 -11.47 2.36 0.97
C GLU A 212 -12.99 2.56 1.03
N LEU A 213 -13.63 2.19 2.15
CA LEU A 213 -15.06 2.45 2.36
C LEU A 213 -15.35 3.95 2.52
N VAL A 214 -14.48 4.66 3.25
CA VAL A 214 -14.61 6.11 3.39
C VAL A 214 -14.40 6.79 2.04
N TRP A 215 -13.39 6.38 1.27
CA TRP A 215 -13.19 6.89 -0.09
C TRP A 215 -14.36 6.58 -1.02
N ALA A 216 -14.97 5.40 -0.94
CA ALA A 216 -16.15 5.08 -1.73
C ALA A 216 -17.31 6.05 -1.43
N ASN A 217 -17.56 6.35 -0.15
CA ASN A 217 -18.57 7.31 0.26
C ASN A 217 -18.26 8.73 -0.20
N VAL A 218 -17.02 9.22 0.02
CA VAL A 218 -16.58 10.55 -0.41
C VAL A 218 -16.68 10.70 -1.92
N LYS A 219 -16.16 9.73 -2.70
CA LYS A 219 -16.25 9.74 -4.16
C LYS A 219 -17.70 9.74 -4.64
N GLY A 220 -18.57 8.96 -4.00
CA GLY A 220 -20.01 8.96 -4.32
C GLY A 220 -20.68 10.30 -4.01
N HIS A 221 -20.34 10.92 -2.89
CA HIS A 221 -20.88 12.21 -2.47
C HIS A 221 -20.46 13.35 -3.41
N VAL A 222 -19.17 13.42 -3.75
CA VAL A 222 -18.61 14.40 -4.69
C VAL A 222 -19.17 14.15 -6.09
N GLY A 223 -19.18 12.90 -6.55
CA GLY A 223 -19.68 12.54 -7.89
C GLY A 223 -21.15 12.90 -8.13
N ARG A 224 -22.00 12.85 -7.09
CA ARG A 224 -23.40 13.27 -7.19
C ARG A 224 -23.61 14.78 -7.26
N ARG A 225 -22.64 15.58 -6.78
CA ARG A 225 -22.68 17.05 -6.78
C ARG A 225 -21.84 17.67 -7.89
N TYR A 226 -21.07 16.84 -8.59
CA TYR A 226 -20.15 17.29 -9.60
C TYR A 226 -20.89 17.99 -10.74
N THR A 227 -20.43 19.21 -11.02
CA THR A 227 -20.69 19.97 -12.25
C THR A 227 -19.34 20.44 -12.81
N ASP A 228 -19.28 20.84 -14.08
CA ASP A 228 -18.04 21.33 -14.67
C ASP A 228 -17.48 22.61 -14.01
N ALA A 229 -18.30 23.28 -13.19
CA ALA A 229 -17.91 24.44 -12.39
C ALA A 229 -17.36 24.08 -11.00
N THR A 230 -17.46 22.82 -10.56
CA THR A 230 -17.09 22.40 -9.19
C THR A 230 -15.57 22.46 -8.98
N GLY A 231 -15.13 23.39 -8.14
CA GLY A 231 -13.75 23.52 -7.66
C GLY A 231 -13.46 22.67 -6.43
N LEU A 232 -12.19 22.67 -6.00
CA LEU A 232 -11.79 21.96 -4.76
C LEU A 232 -12.44 22.59 -3.51
N SER A 233 -12.65 23.90 -3.48
CA SER A 233 -13.35 24.59 -2.39
C SER A 233 -14.75 24.03 -2.18
N ASP A 234 -15.45 23.81 -3.28
CA ASP A 234 -16.86 23.40 -3.29
C ASP A 234 -17.02 21.91 -2.93
N ALA A 235 -15.92 21.14 -3.04
CA ALA A 235 -15.86 19.74 -2.65
C ALA A 235 -15.41 19.52 -1.20
N LYS A 236 -15.05 20.59 -0.46
CA LYS A 236 -14.65 20.53 0.95
C LYS A 236 -15.82 20.69 1.92
N GLU A 237 -16.96 21.20 1.46
CA GLU A 237 -18.23 21.29 2.21
C GLU A 237 -19.00 19.96 2.16
#